data_AF-A0A847D928-F1
#
_entry.id   AF-A0A847D928-F1
#
_cell.length_a   1.000
_cell.length_b   1.000
_cell.length_c   1.000
_cell.angle_alpha   90.00
_cell.angle_beta   90.00
_cell.angle_gamma   90.00
#
_symmetry.space_group_name_H-M   'P 1'
#
loop_
_entity.id
_entity.type
_entity.pdbx_description
1 polymer ?
#
loop_
_entity_poly.entity_id
_entity_poly.type
_entity_poly.pdbx_seq_one_letter_code
_entity_poly.pdbx_strand_id
1 'polypeptide(L)' 'MTVTIKDVAREAGVATSTVSRTLKDSPLISENTKVKVRQAMQKLGYTPNFAAQNLA' A
#
# COMPACT_ATOMS: atom_id res chain seq x y z
N MET A 1 14.62 0.23 -11.15
CA MET A 1 14.42 0.67 -9.76
C MET A 1 13.06 0.16 -9.30
N THR A 2 13.04 -0.77 -8.35
CA THR A 2 11.79 -1.38 -7.84
C THR A 2 11.22 -0.50 -6.75
N VAL A 3 10.00 0.01 -6.94
CA VAL A 3 9.27 0.72 -5.90
C VAL A 3 8.92 -0.25 -4.78
N THR A 4 9.27 0.12 -3.55
CA THR A 4 9.00 -0.71 -2.39
C THR A 4 7.84 -0.16 -1.58
N ILE A 5 7.31 -0.97 -0.66
CA ILE A 5 6.27 -0.52 0.28
C ILE A 5 6.72 0.67 1.15
N LYS A 6 8.04 0.84 1.34
CA LYS A 6 8.63 1.98 2.07
C LYS A 6 8.48 3.28 1.29
N ASP A 7 8.62 3.22 -0.03
CA ASP A 7 8.46 4.38 -0.90
C ASP A 7 7.00 4.81 -0.97
N VAL A 8 6.08 3.83 -1.08
CA VAL A 8 4.64 4.08 -1.00
C VAL A 8 4.25 4.70 0.34
N ALA A 9 4.81 4.21 1.45
CA ALA A 9 4.55 4.75 2.77
C ALA A 9 5.01 6.21 2.90
N ARG A 10 6.20 6.51 2.37
CA ARG A 10 6.75 7.87 2.35
C ARG A 10 5.90 8.82 1.51
N GLU A 11 5.49 8.38 0.32
CA GLU A 11 4.67 9.18 -0.60
C GLU A 11 3.24 9.41 -0.05
N ALA A 12 2.64 8.39 0.56
CA ALA A 12 1.32 8.50 1.19
C ALA A 12 1.34 9.24 2.55
N GLY A 13 2.52 9.52 3.11
CA GLY A 13 2.68 10.16 4.41
C GLY A 13 2.22 9.29 5.58
N VAL A 14 2.40 7.97 5.48
CA VAL A 14 1.96 7.00 6.49
C VAL A 14 3.10 6.05 6.89
N ALA A 15 2.92 5.32 7.99
CA ALA A 15 3.85 4.26 8.35
C ALA A 15 3.75 3.08 7.36
N THR A 16 4.85 2.35 7.19
CA THR A 16 4.88 1.09 6.42
C THR A 16 3.87 0.07 6.97
N SER A 17 3.68 0.04 8.28
CA SER A 17 2.67 -0.74 8.99
C SER A 17 1.25 -0.41 8.51
N THR A 18 0.98 0.87 8.25
CA THR A 18 -0.31 1.35 7.74
C THR A 18 -0.54 0.85 6.32
N VAL A 19 0.47 0.95 5.45
CA VAL A 19 0.39 0.41 4.08
C VAL A 19 0.15 -1.11 4.11
N SER A 20 0.84 -1.85 4.98
CA SER A 20 0.64 -3.29 5.15
C SER A 20 -0.79 -3.62 5.63
N ARG A 21 -1.34 -2.85 6.56
CA ARG A 21 -2.73 -2.99 7.02
C ARG A 21 -3.74 -2.62 5.94
N THR A 22 -3.47 -1.59 5.14
CA THR A 22 -4.29 -1.21 3.99
C THR A 22 -4.32 -2.31 2.93
N LEU A 23 -3.18 -2.93 2.65
CA LEU A 23 -3.08 -4.06 1.72
C LEU A 23 -3.86 -5.30 2.20
N LYS A 24 -3.97 -5.49 3.52
CA LYS A 24 -4.77 -6.55 4.14
C LYS A 24 -6.25 -6.18 4.33
N ASP A 25 -6.68 -5.06 3.76
CA ASP A 25 -8.01 -4.47 3.92
C ASP A 25 -8.47 -4.37 5.40
N SER A 26 -7.54 -4.04 6.28
CA SER A 26 -7.82 -3.97 7.71
C SER A 26 -8.81 -2.83 8.01
N PRO A 27 -9.88 -3.09 8.79
CA PRO A 27 -10.88 -2.09 9.15
C PRO A 27 -10.33 -1.00 10.09
N LEU A 28 -9.11 -1.20 10.62
CA LEU A 28 -8.40 -0.23 11.47
C LEU A 28 -7.87 0.98 10.68
N ILE A 29 -7.91 0.94 9.35
CA ILE A 29 -7.43 2.03 8.49
C ILE A 29 -8.62 2.79 7.93
N SER A 30 -8.66 4.09 8.23
CA SER A 30 -9.66 5.00 7.67
C SER A 30 -9.64 4.99 6.15
N GLU A 31 -10.81 5.08 5.52
CA GLU A 31 -10.95 5.12 4.06
C GLU A 31 -10.11 6.24 3.43
N ASN A 32 -10.00 7.41 4.09
CA ASN A 32 -9.15 8.51 3.63
C ASN A 32 -7.67 8.09 3.50
N THR A 33 -7.18 7.28 4.43
CA THR A 33 -5.82 6.74 4.40
C THR A 33 -5.67 5.68 3.32
N LYS A 34 -6.69 4.82 3.12
CA LYS A 34 -6.69 3.86 2.02
C LYS A 34 -6.59 4.56 0.66
N VAL A 35 -7.35 5.65 0.48
CA VAL A 35 -7.31 6.47 -0.75
C VAL A 35 -5.92 7.07 -0.97
N LYS A 36 -5.31 7.68 0.06
CA LYS A 36 -3.93 8.23 -0.05
C LYS A 36 -2.91 7.16 -0.45
N VAL A 37 -2.99 5.99 0.18
CA VAL A 37 -2.10 4.86 -0.13
C VAL A 37 -2.32 4.40 -1.57
N ARG A 38 -3.56 4.23 -2.03
CA ARG A 38 -3.88 3.85 -3.42
C ARG A 38 -3.37 4.89 -4.43
N GLN A 39 -3.50 6.19 -4.14
CA GLN A 39 -2.96 7.25 -4.99
C GLN A 39 -1.44 7.22 -5.05
N ALA A 40 -0.76 7.05 -3.91
CA ALA A 40 0.69 6.90 -3.86
C ALA A 40 1.16 5.67 -4.63
N MET A 41 0.44 4.55 -4.51
CA MET A 41 0.72 3.33 -5.28
C MET A 41 0.60 3.56 -6.78
N GLN A 42 -0.48 4.20 -7.24
CA GLN A 42 -0.65 4.55 -8.66
C GLN A 42 0.44 5.49 -9.15
N LYS A 43 0.76 6.53 -8.39
CA LYS A 43 1.75 7.54 -8.75
C LYS A 43 3.16 6.97 -8.86
N LEU A 44 3.51 6.03 -7.98
CA LEU A 44 4.79 5.34 -8.01
C LEU A 44 4.80 4.13 -8.96
N GLY A 45 3.65 3.72 -9.51
CA GLY A 45 3.55 2.47 -10.25
C GLY A 45 3.77 1.22 -9.38
N TYR A 46 3.56 1.33 -8.06
CA TYR A 46 3.58 0.18 -7.16
C TYR A 46 2.35 -0.68 -7.42
N THR A 47 2.55 -1.80 -8.09
CA THR A 47 1.51 -2.82 -8.24
C THR A 47 1.62 -3.76 -7.05
N PRO A 48 0.67 -3.74 -6.09
CA PRO A 48 0.63 -4.80 -5.09
C PRO A 48 0.46 -6.11 -5.85
N ASN A 49 1.45 -6.98 -5.73
CA ASN A 49 1.48 -8.24 -6.46
C ASN A 49 0.45 -9.18 -5.81
N PHE A 50 -0.83 -9.00 -6.12
CA PHE A 50 -1.91 -9.91 -5.71
C PHE A 50 -1.66 -11.35 -6.19
N ALA A 51 -0.80 -11.53 -7.20
CA ALA A 51 -0.35 -12.85 -7.65
C ALA A 51 0.45 -13.64 -6.58
N ALA A 52 1.01 -12.98 -5.55
CA ALA A 52 1.67 -13.69 -4.46
C ALA A 52 0.70 -14.30 -3.43
N GLN A 53 -0.61 -14.03 -3.53
CA GLN A 53 -1.61 -14.53 -2.58
C GLN A 53 -2.22 -15.89 -2.98
N ASN A 54 -1.93 -16.42 -4.17
CA ASN A 54 -2.57 -17.65 -4.69
C ASN A 54 -1.62 -18.84 -4.92
N LEU A 55 -0.48 -18.88 -4.23
CA LEU A 55 0.42 -20.05 -4.21
C LEU A 55 0.64 -20.52 -2.76
N ALA A 56 -0.43 -21.00 -2.12
CA ALA A 56 -0.38 -21.87 -0.95
C ALA A 56 -1.62 -22.76 -0.93
#